data_AF-A0A1C7LT49-F1
#
_entry.id   AF-A0A1C7LT49-F1
#
_cell.length_a   1.000
_cell.length_b   1.000
_cell.length_c   1.000
_cell.angle_alpha   90.00
_cell.angle_beta   90.00
_cell.angle_gamma   90.00
#
_symmetry.space_group_name_H-M   'P 1'
#
loop_
_entity.id
_entity.type
_entity.pdbx_description
1 polymer ?
#
loop_
_entity_poly.entity_id
_entity_poly.type
_entity_poly.pdbx_seq_one_letter_code
_entity_poly.pdbx_strand_id
1 'polypeptide(L)'
;MLIMARRLKSSNSSFIGLAAFHLARRFPTPHITLIEKAPTIGGWVHSERVRVHDGGRDCEILLEGGPRTLRPGSKAVLELINLLNLSSSILTVSDTSPAARNRFLHLPGTHGLVHIPSSLPALLRSPLSRVLFPAVLKDLVTLHRNTLNVESSRDESVDAFLTRHFGPEFALKFGSALVHGIYAADSRVLSTRAALRWLLWRKAAGAARVTEKEPQEERYDLGHIEYLMKGVSVYSFKSGLQTLVDALLEDLEKRENVSVIKGDPVAKLSRTNDSRDFELETESGRTIVSSHLVSAMPLPALHELLQNSYRHPPSSHSTAHISSHSLPRSEDIVRPPLPPFPHPALAFRTHVPGRYYIPQLTRSTSTSTPVKTPSQQSTALPMLPHLLANPTSSVVVINLVFPLRHHRSTLRASAILSRARRLGLGILGTVFDSCALAGQDIQGSADADAPRFTKMTVMLGGPYPSPTPDPSSPMFLPALLKALSSHLGTPALPEPCLVRVRQHAHCIPTPTVGHVERMAELRAAVSQFWGKEAAVIGAGVGGVSVGDCVEAGRRVGLDW
;
A
#
# COMPACT_ATOMS: atom_id res chain seq x y z
N MET A 1 2.17 21.95 14.43
CA MET A 1 1.49 21.20 13.36
C MET A 1 1.61 19.72 13.64
N LEU A 2 0.52 18.98 13.52
CA LEU A 2 0.46 17.61 14.01
C LEU A 2 0.02 16.64 12.92
N ILE A 3 0.69 15.50 12.81
CA ILE A 3 0.37 14.49 11.79
C ILE A 3 0.11 13.14 12.46
N MET A 4 -1.08 12.57 12.23
CA MET A 4 -1.60 11.42 12.98
C MET A 4 -1.64 10.09 12.21
N ALA A 5 -1.42 9.00 12.96
CA ALA A 5 -1.62 7.58 12.64
C ALA A 5 -2.51 6.87 13.69
N ARG A 6 -3.36 5.90 13.32
CA ARG A 6 -4.01 4.98 14.31
C ARG A 6 -4.30 3.58 13.76
N ARG A 7 -4.62 2.65 14.68
CA ARG A 7 -4.92 1.22 14.50
C ARG A 7 -6.40 1.00 14.17
N LEU A 8 -6.64 0.28 13.08
CA LEU A 8 -7.50 -0.90 13.08
C LEU A 8 -6.58 -2.13 13.17
N LYS A 9 -7.05 -3.29 13.67
CA LYS A 9 -6.24 -4.46 14.07
C LYS A 9 -5.21 -4.99 13.06
N SER A 10 -5.16 -4.48 11.83
CA SER A 10 -4.17 -4.78 10.80
C SER A 10 -3.70 -3.58 9.96
N SER A 11 -4.26 -2.38 10.14
CA SER A 11 -3.97 -1.26 9.25
C SER A 11 -2.75 -0.48 9.73
N ASN A 12 -1.71 -0.44 8.91
CA ASN A 12 -0.60 0.51 9.06
C ASN A 12 -0.78 1.68 8.08
N SER A 13 -0.48 2.90 8.52
CA SER A 13 -0.47 4.10 7.69
C SER A 13 0.93 4.30 7.10
N SER A 14 1.06 4.19 5.78
CA SER A 14 2.38 4.11 5.14
C SER A 14 3.14 5.42 4.98
N PHE A 15 2.52 6.58 5.21
CA PHE A 15 2.95 7.78 4.50
C PHE A 15 2.90 9.07 5.32
N ILE A 16 2.88 8.95 6.64
CA ILE A 16 2.73 10.07 7.58
C ILE A 16 3.99 10.94 7.64
N GLY A 17 5.16 10.32 7.53
CA GLY A 17 6.44 11.05 7.44
C GLY A 17 6.54 11.94 6.18
N LEU A 18 5.79 11.64 5.11
CA LEU A 18 5.91 12.40 3.86
C LEU A 18 5.33 13.80 3.99
N ALA A 19 4.18 13.91 4.64
CA ALA A 19 3.61 15.20 5.00
C ALA A 19 4.52 15.96 5.96
N ALA A 20 5.06 15.27 6.98
CA ALA A 20 5.97 15.89 7.96
C ALA A 20 7.21 16.49 7.28
N PHE A 21 7.80 15.76 6.33
CA PHE A 21 9.01 16.20 5.63
C PHE A 21 8.78 17.46 4.81
N HIS A 22 7.73 17.49 3.98
CA HIS A 22 7.45 18.68 3.18
C HIS A 22 7.03 19.89 4.04
N LEU A 23 6.27 19.65 5.11
CA LEU A 23 5.86 20.71 6.03
C LEU A 23 7.06 21.26 6.83
N ALA A 24 7.98 20.40 7.28
CA ALA A 24 9.19 20.83 7.99
C ALA A 24 10.13 21.65 7.09
N ARG A 25 10.15 21.35 5.79
CA ARG A 25 10.91 22.12 4.81
C ARG A 25 10.24 23.45 4.47
N ARG A 26 8.91 23.48 4.36
CA ARG A 26 8.14 24.69 4.04
C ARG A 26 8.10 25.66 5.22
N PHE A 27 7.97 25.13 6.43
CA PHE A 27 7.85 25.89 7.66
C PHE A 27 8.95 25.48 8.65
N PRO A 28 10.12 26.13 8.61
CA PRO A 28 11.26 25.75 9.45
C PRO A 28 11.11 26.17 10.92
N THR A 29 10.20 27.10 11.22
CA THR A 29 9.99 27.65 12.57
C THR A 29 8.97 26.90 13.43
N PRO A 30 7.77 26.50 12.94
CA PRO A 30 6.81 25.80 13.80
C PRO A 30 7.30 24.39 14.14
N HIS A 31 6.97 23.98 15.36
CA HIS A 31 7.20 22.62 15.81
C HIS A 31 6.19 21.65 15.14
N ILE A 32 6.72 20.54 14.63
CA ILE A 32 5.97 19.49 13.95
C ILE A 32 6.06 18.22 14.79
N THR A 33 4.91 17.70 15.18
CA THR A 33 4.84 16.43 15.90
C THR A 33 4.27 15.37 14.96
N LEU A 34 5.02 14.30 14.76
CA LEU A 34 4.64 13.12 14.00
C LEU A 34 4.28 12.00 14.98
N ILE A 35 3.05 11.50 14.95
CA ILE A 35 2.61 10.39 15.81
C ILE A 35 2.34 9.15 14.97
N GLU A 36 3.13 8.11 15.18
CA GLU A 36 2.92 6.76 14.65
C GLU A 36 2.61 5.79 15.80
N LYS A 37 1.53 5.05 15.62
CA LYS A 37 1.09 3.98 16.52
C LYS A 37 2.11 2.84 16.54
N ALA A 38 2.63 2.45 15.38
CA ALA A 38 3.52 1.31 15.26
C ALA A 38 4.92 1.68 15.83
N PRO A 39 5.71 0.69 16.26
CA PRO A 39 7.09 0.94 16.67
C PRO A 39 7.99 1.37 15.48
N THR A 40 7.52 1.14 14.25
CA THR A 40 8.22 1.47 13.00
C THR A 40 7.34 2.32 12.09
N ILE A 41 7.97 3.20 11.31
CA ILE A 41 7.32 4.03 10.29
C ILE A 41 7.47 3.36 8.91
N GLY A 42 6.55 3.63 7.99
CA GLY A 42 6.56 3.12 6.60
C GLY A 42 5.31 2.35 6.20
N GLY A 43 4.53 1.95 7.20
CA GLY A 43 3.28 1.22 7.09
C GLY A 43 3.31 -0.04 6.24
N TRP A 44 2.78 0.01 5.02
CA TRP A 44 2.76 -1.10 4.06
C TRP A 44 4.06 -1.23 3.28
N VAL A 45 4.90 -0.18 3.22
CA VAL A 45 6.27 -0.30 2.72
C VAL A 45 7.06 -1.08 3.76
N HIS A 46 7.60 -2.23 3.34
CA HIS A 46 8.36 -3.09 4.22
C HIS A 46 9.30 -3.97 3.40
N SER A 47 10.60 -3.82 3.61
CA SER A 47 11.63 -4.62 2.97
C SER A 47 12.40 -5.40 4.04
N GLU A 48 12.55 -6.71 3.86
CA GLU A 48 13.22 -7.62 4.81
C GLU A 48 14.40 -8.31 4.11
N ARG A 49 15.60 -8.25 4.68
CA ARG A 49 16.74 -9.07 4.25
C ARG A 49 16.74 -10.39 5.01
N VAL A 50 16.81 -11.50 4.27
CA VAL A 50 16.82 -12.86 4.84
C VAL A 50 18.01 -13.63 4.30
N ARG A 51 18.74 -14.31 5.19
CA ARG A 51 19.80 -15.25 4.81
C ARG A 51 19.18 -16.59 4.43
N VAL A 52 19.57 -17.10 3.28
CA VAL A 52 19.14 -18.40 2.76
C VAL A 52 20.36 -19.27 2.55
N HIS A 53 20.27 -20.51 3.04
CA HIS A 53 21.31 -21.52 2.93
C HIS A 53 20.84 -22.60 1.95
N ASP A 54 21.57 -22.84 0.86
CA ASP A 54 21.31 -23.96 -0.06
C ASP A 54 22.60 -24.66 -0.50
N GLY A 55 22.73 -25.94 -0.13
CA GLY A 55 23.88 -26.78 -0.50
C GLY A 55 25.24 -26.18 -0.10
N GLY A 56 25.35 -25.71 1.16
CA GLY A 56 26.58 -25.21 1.77
C GLY A 56 26.97 -23.77 1.45
N ARG A 57 26.08 -22.98 0.84
CA ARG A 57 26.34 -21.60 0.43
C ARG A 57 25.27 -20.64 0.94
N ASP A 58 25.71 -19.43 1.34
CA ASP A 58 24.88 -18.40 1.97
C ASP A 58 24.60 -17.26 0.98
N CYS A 59 23.34 -16.85 0.89
CA CYS A 59 22.92 -15.67 0.14
C CYS A 59 21.99 -14.82 0.99
N GLU A 60 22.12 -13.50 0.87
CA GLU A 60 21.18 -12.57 1.47
C GLU A 60 20.19 -12.07 0.41
N ILE A 61 18.92 -12.40 0.63
CA ILE A 61 17.83 -12.13 -0.31
C ILE A 61 16.96 -11.04 0.27
N LEU A 62 16.58 -10.07 -0.57
CA LEU A 62 15.66 -9.02 -0.19
C LEU A 62 14.21 -9.40 -0.51
N LEU A 63 13.32 -9.36 0.47
CA LEU A 63 11.89 -9.65 0.31
C LEU A 63 11.07 -8.38 0.53
N GLU A 64 10.28 -8.01 -0.48
CA GLU A 64 9.29 -6.94 -0.32
C GLU A 64 7.99 -7.49 0.25
N GLY A 65 7.54 -6.88 1.35
CA GLY A 65 6.32 -7.20 2.05
C GLY A 65 5.08 -6.54 1.44
N GLY A 66 5.21 -5.41 0.74
CA GLY A 66 4.09 -4.67 0.15
C GLY A 66 4.39 -4.14 -1.25
N PRO A 67 4.49 -2.81 -1.46
CA PRO A 67 4.95 -2.27 -2.74
C PRO A 67 6.41 -2.67 -2.97
N ARG A 68 6.78 -2.84 -4.25
CA ARG A 68 8.10 -3.37 -4.65
C ARG A 68 8.84 -2.53 -5.68
N THR A 69 8.06 -1.83 -6.51
CA THR A 69 8.56 -0.99 -7.59
C THR A 69 7.72 0.27 -7.68
N LEU A 70 8.36 1.32 -8.18
CA LEU A 70 7.79 2.61 -8.48
C LEU A 70 7.88 2.84 -9.99
N ARG A 71 7.03 3.74 -10.50
CA ARG A 71 7.06 4.19 -11.90
C ARG A 71 7.68 5.59 -11.97
N PRO A 72 8.38 5.93 -13.07
CA PRO A 72 9.04 7.24 -13.22
C PRO A 72 8.07 8.42 -13.37
N GLY A 73 6.77 8.18 -13.52
CA GLY A 73 5.79 9.25 -13.80
C GLY A 73 5.43 10.15 -12.61
N SER A 74 5.81 9.82 -11.37
CA SER A 74 5.48 10.65 -10.21
C SER A 74 6.60 11.64 -9.90
N LYS A 75 6.44 12.90 -10.34
CA LYS A 75 7.40 13.99 -10.09
C LYS A 75 7.65 14.19 -8.59
N ALA A 76 6.63 14.10 -7.75
CA ALA A 76 6.76 14.18 -6.29
C ALA A 76 7.71 13.14 -5.69
N VAL A 77 7.66 11.88 -6.16
CA VAL A 77 8.58 10.84 -5.68
C VAL A 77 10.00 11.12 -6.14
N LEU A 78 10.18 11.56 -7.40
CA LEU A 78 11.50 11.89 -7.94
C LEU A 78 12.14 13.09 -7.22
N GLU A 79 11.35 14.11 -6.92
CA GLU A 79 11.77 15.25 -6.08
C GLU A 79 12.20 14.75 -4.70
N LEU A 80 11.40 13.91 -4.04
CA LEU A 80 11.77 13.36 -2.73
C LEU A 80 13.09 12.59 -2.76
N ILE A 81 13.32 11.79 -3.81
CA ILE A 81 14.58 11.07 -4.02
C ILE A 81 15.76 12.02 -4.17
N ASN A 82 15.60 13.10 -4.93
CA ASN A 82 16.62 14.13 -5.12
C ASN A 82 16.96 14.81 -3.79
N LEU A 83 15.93 15.21 -3.03
CA LEU A 83 16.08 15.94 -1.77
C LEU A 83 16.70 15.11 -0.64
N LEU A 84 16.42 13.81 -0.61
CA LEU A 84 17.02 12.86 0.33
C LEU A 84 18.37 12.30 -0.18
N ASN A 85 18.87 12.78 -1.33
CA ASN A 85 20.12 12.37 -1.95
C ASN A 85 20.23 10.85 -2.16
N LEU A 86 19.14 10.21 -2.61
CA LEU A 86 19.04 8.76 -2.74
C LEU A 86 19.44 8.22 -4.11
N SER A 87 20.01 9.05 -4.99
CA SER A 87 20.31 8.70 -6.39
C SER A 87 21.20 7.46 -6.51
N SER A 88 22.21 7.32 -5.65
CA SER A 88 23.16 6.21 -5.66
C SER A 88 22.54 4.87 -5.21
N SER A 89 21.41 4.94 -4.51
CA SER A 89 20.66 3.78 -4.01
C SER A 89 19.62 3.26 -4.99
N ILE A 90 19.34 3.98 -6.08
CA ILE A 90 18.33 3.59 -7.07
C ILE A 90 18.77 2.34 -7.83
N LEU A 91 17.80 1.44 -8.05
CA LEU A 91 17.90 0.31 -8.95
C LEU A 91 16.84 0.47 -10.05
N THR A 92 17.26 0.68 -11.29
CA THR A 92 16.37 0.90 -12.43
C THR A 92 16.16 -0.37 -13.27
N VAL A 93 14.99 -0.46 -13.90
CA VAL A 93 14.66 -1.50 -14.87
C VAL A 93 14.31 -0.82 -16.19
N SER A 94 15.14 -1.04 -17.22
CA SER A 94 14.90 -0.48 -18.55
C SER A 94 13.57 -0.97 -19.14
N ASP A 95 12.90 -0.08 -19.89
CA ASP A 95 11.72 -0.38 -20.70
C ASP A 95 11.96 -1.44 -21.79
N THR A 96 13.22 -1.63 -22.20
CA THR A 96 13.62 -2.68 -23.15
C THR A 96 13.81 -4.05 -22.51
N SER A 97 13.89 -4.13 -21.18
CA SER A 97 14.17 -5.38 -20.47
C SER A 97 13.02 -6.40 -20.65
N PRO A 98 13.32 -7.72 -20.63
CA PRO A 98 12.28 -8.74 -20.66
C PRO A 98 11.25 -8.59 -19.54
N ALA A 99 11.70 -8.16 -18.35
CA ALA A 99 10.83 -7.90 -17.20
C ALA A 99 9.83 -6.77 -17.44
N ALA A 100 10.18 -5.76 -18.25
CA ALA A 100 9.29 -4.66 -18.61
C ALA A 100 8.34 -5.02 -19.77
N ARG A 101 8.85 -5.72 -20.80
CA ARG A 101 8.10 -5.97 -22.05
C ARG A 101 7.18 -7.18 -21.97
N ASN A 102 7.48 -8.14 -21.11
CA ASN A 102 6.73 -9.38 -21.06
C ASN A 102 5.73 -9.37 -19.91
N ARG A 103 4.45 -9.20 -20.26
CA ARG A 103 3.33 -9.40 -19.34
C ARG A 103 2.52 -10.58 -19.79
N PHE A 104 2.11 -11.39 -18.83
CA PHE A 104 1.37 -12.61 -19.10
C PHE A 104 -0.01 -12.57 -18.46
N LEU A 105 -0.96 -13.25 -19.09
CA LEU A 105 -2.29 -13.48 -18.58
C LEU A 105 -2.51 -14.99 -18.46
N HIS A 106 -2.96 -15.45 -17.30
CA HIS A 106 -3.53 -16.78 -17.19
C HIS A 106 -5.05 -16.71 -17.42
N LEU A 107 -5.54 -17.45 -18.42
CA LEU A 107 -6.96 -17.51 -18.79
C LEU A 107 -7.62 -18.78 -18.22
N PRO A 108 -8.84 -18.69 -17.65
CA PRO A 108 -9.57 -19.87 -17.19
C PRO A 108 -9.73 -20.91 -18.32
N GLY A 109 -9.46 -22.17 -18.00
CA GLY A 109 -9.54 -23.28 -18.96
C GLY A 109 -8.32 -23.42 -19.89
N THR A 110 -7.29 -22.60 -19.73
CA THR A 110 -6.00 -22.77 -20.42
C THR A 110 -4.95 -23.33 -19.48
N HIS A 111 -4.05 -24.19 -19.99
CA HIS A 111 -2.84 -24.59 -19.28
C HIS A 111 -1.72 -23.59 -19.62
N GLY A 112 -1.06 -23.05 -18.61
CA GLY A 112 0.04 -22.11 -18.80
C GLY A 112 -0.36 -20.64 -18.94
N LEU A 113 0.63 -19.84 -19.31
CA LEU A 113 0.55 -18.39 -19.43
C LEU A 113 0.42 -17.96 -20.89
N VAL A 114 -0.46 -16.99 -21.16
CA VAL A 114 -0.59 -16.36 -22.48
C VAL A 114 0.12 -15.01 -22.47
N HIS A 115 1.05 -14.80 -23.39
CA HIS A 115 1.77 -13.53 -23.52
C HIS A 115 0.84 -12.43 -24.04
N ILE A 116 0.83 -11.29 -23.35
CA ILE A 116 0.12 -10.09 -23.78
C ILE A 116 0.96 -9.42 -24.89
N PRO A 117 0.43 -9.31 -26.12
CA PRO A 117 1.20 -8.78 -27.23
C PRO A 117 1.57 -7.31 -26.99
N SER A 118 2.85 -6.99 -27.20
CA SER A 118 3.41 -5.64 -27.05
C SER A 118 3.49 -4.85 -28.37
N SER A 119 3.06 -5.45 -29.48
CA SER A 119 3.05 -4.83 -30.82
C SER A 119 1.92 -5.37 -31.69
N LEU A 120 1.51 -4.61 -32.72
CA LEU A 120 0.45 -5.02 -33.66
C LEU A 120 0.78 -6.32 -34.43
N PRO A 121 2.01 -6.54 -34.92
CA PRO A 121 2.36 -7.81 -35.58
C PRO A 121 2.32 -9.01 -34.62
N ALA A 122 2.65 -8.80 -33.33
CA ALA A 122 2.52 -9.83 -32.30
C ALA A 122 1.05 -10.11 -31.95
N LEU A 123 0.21 -9.07 -31.99
CA LEU A 123 -1.23 -9.18 -31.74
C LEU A 123 -1.89 -10.12 -32.76
N LEU A 124 -1.61 -9.98 -34.06
CA LEU A 124 -2.21 -10.81 -35.11
C LEU A 124 -1.90 -12.32 -34.95
N ARG A 125 -0.76 -12.66 -34.33
CA ARG A 125 -0.34 -14.05 -34.08
C ARG A 125 -0.74 -14.56 -32.70
N SER A 126 -1.26 -13.71 -31.83
CA SER A 126 -1.59 -14.06 -30.45
C SER A 126 -2.97 -14.71 -30.34
N PRO A 127 -3.17 -15.71 -29.44
CA PRO A 127 -4.50 -16.20 -29.08
C PRO A 127 -5.44 -15.10 -28.55
N LEU A 128 -4.87 -13.99 -28.06
CA LEU A 128 -5.62 -12.83 -27.56
C LEU A 128 -6.17 -11.94 -28.69
N SER A 129 -5.79 -12.16 -29.95
CA SER A 129 -6.31 -11.44 -31.12
C SER A 129 -7.83 -11.40 -31.17
N ARG A 130 -8.50 -12.52 -30.86
CA ARG A 130 -9.97 -12.65 -30.85
C ARG A 130 -10.65 -11.73 -29.82
N VAL A 131 -9.93 -11.30 -28.78
CA VAL A 131 -10.46 -10.38 -27.76
C VAL A 131 -10.01 -8.95 -28.04
N LEU A 132 -8.73 -8.76 -28.36
CA LEU A 132 -8.12 -7.45 -28.50
C LEU A 132 -8.47 -6.76 -29.83
N PHE A 133 -8.59 -7.48 -30.95
CA PHE A 133 -8.91 -6.87 -32.24
C PHE A 133 -10.33 -6.29 -32.28
N PRO A 134 -11.40 -7.02 -31.87
CA PRO A 134 -12.74 -6.42 -31.77
C PRO A 134 -12.80 -5.26 -30.78
N ALA A 135 -12.03 -5.33 -29.69
CA ALA A 135 -11.95 -4.27 -28.69
C ALA A 135 -11.39 -2.97 -29.25
N VAL A 136 -10.29 -3.04 -30.01
CA VAL A 136 -9.68 -1.89 -30.69
C VAL A 136 -10.65 -1.29 -31.71
N LEU A 137 -11.29 -2.12 -32.54
CA LEU A 137 -12.25 -1.64 -33.54
C LEU A 137 -13.46 -0.96 -32.88
N LYS A 138 -13.99 -1.54 -31.79
CA LYS A 138 -15.09 -0.97 -31.03
C LYS A 138 -14.73 0.39 -30.42
N ASP A 139 -13.52 0.54 -29.87
CA ASP A 139 -13.11 1.81 -29.26
C ASP A 139 -12.99 2.91 -30.31
N LEU A 140 -12.45 2.61 -31.50
CA LEU A 140 -12.38 3.56 -32.62
C LEU A 140 -13.78 4.04 -33.07
N VAL A 141 -14.75 3.13 -33.15
CA VAL A 141 -16.14 3.50 -33.47
C VAL A 141 -16.78 4.32 -32.35
N THR A 142 -16.49 3.97 -31.09
CA THR A 142 -17.04 4.66 -29.90
C THR A 142 -16.49 6.08 -29.75
N LEU A 143 -15.20 6.28 -30.07
CA LEU A 143 -14.54 7.58 -30.15
C LEU A 143 -15.20 8.52 -31.18
N HIS A 144 -15.70 7.96 -32.28
CA HIS A 144 -16.31 8.74 -33.36
C HIS A 144 -17.79 9.08 -33.14
N ARG A 145 -18.52 8.25 -32.37
CA ARG A 145 -19.98 8.43 -32.13
C ARG A 145 -20.31 9.19 -30.86
N ASN A 146 -19.47 9.10 -29.84
CA ASN A 146 -19.60 9.90 -28.64
C ASN A 146 -18.37 10.80 -28.61
N THR A 147 -18.52 12.08 -28.96
CA THR A 147 -17.64 13.10 -28.40
C THR A 147 -17.54 12.77 -26.92
N LEU A 148 -16.32 12.45 -26.47
CA LEU A 148 -16.02 12.14 -25.09
C LEU A 148 -16.56 13.31 -24.27
N ASN A 149 -17.79 13.20 -23.78
CA ASN A 149 -18.26 14.00 -22.68
C ASN A 149 -17.45 13.45 -21.50
N VAL A 150 -16.19 13.91 -21.41
CA VAL A 150 -15.38 13.85 -20.19
C VAL A 150 -16.15 14.55 -19.06
N GLU A 151 -17.07 15.44 -19.44
CA GLU A 151 -18.15 16.03 -18.64
C GLU A 151 -19.44 15.19 -18.55
N SER A 152 -19.46 13.89 -18.88
CA SER A 152 -20.60 13.08 -18.46
C SER A 152 -20.56 13.06 -16.94
N SER A 153 -21.41 13.89 -16.32
CA SER A 153 -21.49 14.20 -14.88
C SER A 153 -21.65 12.99 -13.97
N ARG A 154 -21.74 11.79 -14.54
CA ARG A 154 -22.03 10.54 -13.85
C ARG A 154 -20.80 9.63 -13.89
N ASP A 155 -20.18 9.45 -12.73
CA ASP A 155 -19.16 8.42 -12.53
C ASP A 155 -19.75 7.03 -12.80
N GLU A 156 -18.93 6.13 -13.35
CA GLU A 156 -19.32 4.75 -13.68
C GLU A 156 -18.22 3.77 -13.25
N SER A 157 -18.56 2.48 -13.16
CA SER A 157 -17.57 1.48 -12.79
C SER A 157 -16.55 1.21 -13.90
N VAL A 158 -15.35 0.77 -13.54
CA VAL A 158 -14.29 0.41 -14.49
C VAL A 158 -14.78 -0.65 -15.48
N ASP A 159 -15.55 -1.64 -15.00
CA ASP A 159 -16.11 -2.69 -15.85
C ASP A 159 -17.12 -2.13 -16.88
N ALA A 160 -18.01 -1.23 -16.46
CA ALA A 160 -18.99 -0.60 -17.35
C ALA A 160 -18.30 0.25 -18.41
N PHE A 161 -17.32 1.07 -18.00
CA PHE A 161 -16.50 1.88 -18.90
C PHE A 161 -15.77 1.02 -19.94
N LEU A 162 -15.08 -0.03 -19.50
CA LEU A 162 -14.33 -0.92 -20.40
C LEU A 162 -15.26 -1.74 -21.30
N THR A 163 -16.42 -2.17 -20.81
CA THR A 163 -17.42 -2.88 -21.62
C THR A 163 -17.97 -1.98 -22.72
N ARG A 164 -18.25 -0.72 -22.40
CA ARG A 164 -18.74 0.29 -23.34
C ARG A 164 -17.72 0.57 -24.44
N HIS A 165 -16.45 0.79 -24.09
CA HIS A 165 -15.40 1.14 -25.04
C HIS A 165 -14.80 -0.06 -25.79
N PHE A 166 -14.49 -1.14 -25.08
CA PHE A 166 -13.68 -2.26 -25.58
C PHE A 166 -14.45 -3.59 -25.66
N GLY A 167 -15.69 -3.63 -25.15
CA GLY A 167 -16.53 -4.82 -25.18
C GLY A 167 -16.41 -5.69 -23.92
N PRO A 168 -17.41 -6.56 -23.68
CA PRO A 168 -17.54 -7.32 -22.43
C PRO A 168 -16.40 -8.31 -22.22
N GLU A 169 -15.93 -8.98 -23.29
CA GLU A 169 -14.81 -9.93 -23.22
C GLU A 169 -13.50 -9.25 -22.79
N PHE A 170 -13.25 -8.03 -23.28
CA PHE A 170 -12.08 -7.26 -22.89
C PHE A 170 -12.17 -6.83 -21.43
N ALA A 171 -13.32 -6.29 -21.01
CA ALA A 171 -13.54 -5.88 -19.62
C ALA A 171 -13.35 -7.06 -18.66
N LEU A 172 -13.92 -8.22 -19.00
CA LEU A 172 -13.82 -9.43 -18.17
C LEU A 172 -12.39 -9.97 -18.06
N LYS A 173 -11.62 -10.01 -19.15
CA LYS A 173 -10.28 -10.62 -19.17
C LYS A 173 -9.19 -9.64 -18.75
N PHE A 174 -9.13 -8.47 -19.39
CA PHE A 174 -8.08 -7.48 -19.19
C PHE A 174 -8.45 -6.46 -18.12
N GLY A 175 -9.69 -5.99 -18.12
CA GLY A 175 -10.19 -5.04 -17.11
C GLY A 175 -10.09 -5.63 -15.70
N SER A 176 -10.60 -6.85 -15.51
CA SER A 176 -10.51 -7.56 -14.23
C SER A 176 -9.04 -7.81 -13.82
N ALA A 177 -8.19 -8.28 -14.73
CA ALA A 177 -6.77 -8.51 -14.43
C ALA A 177 -6.03 -7.22 -14.03
N LEU A 178 -6.30 -6.12 -14.72
CA LEU A 178 -5.74 -4.80 -14.39
C LEU A 178 -6.17 -4.36 -12.99
N VAL A 179 -7.46 -4.44 -12.68
CA VAL A 179 -8.00 -4.01 -11.38
C VAL A 179 -7.49 -4.90 -10.25
N HIS A 180 -7.39 -6.22 -10.44
CA HIS A 180 -6.76 -7.11 -9.46
C HIS A 180 -5.30 -6.71 -9.20
N GLY A 181 -4.54 -6.38 -10.24
CA GLY A 181 -3.13 -6.03 -10.13
C GLY A 181 -2.84 -4.68 -9.44
N ILE A 182 -3.80 -3.75 -9.41
CA ILE A 182 -3.63 -2.42 -8.80
C ILE A 182 -4.39 -2.29 -7.48
N TYR A 183 -5.66 -2.69 -7.47
CA TYR A 183 -6.58 -2.45 -6.35
C TYR A 183 -6.92 -3.71 -5.55
N ALA A 184 -6.54 -4.90 -6.04
CA ALA A 184 -7.00 -6.17 -5.49
C ALA A 184 -8.53 -6.17 -5.29
N ALA A 185 -9.28 -5.74 -6.30
CA ALA A 185 -10.72 -5.46 -6.17
C ALA A 185 -11.53 -5.93 -7.38
N ASP A 186 -12.85 -5.86 -7.28
CA ASP A 186 -13.75 -6.14 -8.41
C ASP A 186 -13.89 -4.89 -9.30
N SER A 187 -13.65 -5.04 -10.61
CA SER A 187 -13.78 -3.94 -11.58
C SER A 187 -15.20 -3.37 -11.66
N ARG A 188 -16.22 -4.15 -11.24
CA ARG A 188 -17.64 -3.76 -11.33
C ARG A 188 -18.08 -2.73 -10.30
N VAL A 189 -17.30 -2.56 -9.21
CA VAL A 189 -17.63 -1.61 -8.14
C VAL A 189 -16.72 -0.38 -8.14
N LEU A 190 -15.54 -0.50 -8.75
CA LEU A 190 -14.49 0.51 -8.71
C LEU A 190 -14.81 1.69 -9.64
N SER A 191 -14.70 2.92 -9.13
CA SER A 191 -14.90 4.17 -9.89
C SER A 191 -13.87 4.31 -10.99
N THR A 192 -14.31 4.58 -12.22
CA THR A 192 -13.41 4.86 -13.35
C THR A 192 -12.67 6.19 -13.14
N ARG A 193 -13.38 7.22 -12.66
CA ARG A 193 -12.78 8.55 -12.43
C ARG A 193 -11.71 8.54 -11.35
N ALA A 194 -11.89 7.72 -10.32
CA ALA A 194 -10.88 7.55 -9.27
C ALA A 194 -9.74 6.62 -9.70
N ALA A 195 -10.06 5.48 -10.31
CA ALA A 195 -9.07 4.41 -10.52
C ALA A 195 -8.28 4.51 -11.83
N LEU A 196 -8.88 5.04 -12.89
CA LEU A 196 -8.30 5.11 -14.22
C LEU A 196 -8.16 6.56 -14.71
N ARG A 197 -7.87 7.50 -13.80
CA ARG A 197 -7.66 8.94 -14.11
C ARG A 197 -6.69 9.15 -15.27
N TRP A 198 -5.60 8.38 -15.29
CA TRP A 198 -4.59 8.42 -16.36
C TRP A 198 -5.13 8.01 -17.73
N LEU A 199 -6.10 7.09 -17.79
CA LEU A 199 -6.70 6.62 -19.05
C LEU A 199 -7.68 7.65 -19.59
N LEU A 200 -8.49 8.23 -18.69
CA LEU A 200 -9.41 9.33 -19.02
C LEU A 200 -8.63 10.53 -19.58
N TRP A 201 -7.56 10.93 -18.89
CA TRP A 201 -6.66 12.01 -19.35
C TRP A 201 -6.12 11.74 -20.77
N ARG A 202 -5.58 10.53 -21.02
CA ARG A 202 -5.05 10.17 -22.34
C ARG A 202 -6.12 10.20 -23.44
N LYS A 203 -7.34 9.72 -23.16
CA LYS A 203 -8.44 9.78 -24.13
C LYS A 203 -8.88 11.21 -24.39
N ALA A 204 -8.92 12.06 -23.36
CA ALA A 204 -9.28 13.46 -23.47
C ALA A 204 -8.22 14.24 -24.29
N ALA A 205 -6.93 14.04 -23.99
CA ALA A 205 -5.81 14.64 -24.72
C ALA A 205 -5.77 14.20 -26.20
N GLY A 206 -6.03 12.92 -26.50
CA GLY A 206 -6.07 12.39 -27.86
C GLY A 206 -7.25 12.88 -28.70
N ALA A 207 -8.29 13.44 -28.08
CA ALA A 207 -9.50 13.95 -28.75
C ALA A 207 -9.45 15.46 -29.05
N ALA A 208 -8.29 16.12 -28.87
CA ALA A 208 -8.06 17.54 -29.17
C ALA A 208 -9.04 18.53 -28.51
N ARG A 209 -9.71 18.16 -27.42
CA ARG A 209 -10.67 19.00 -26.68
C ARG A 209 -10.40 19.02 -25.16
N VAL A 210 -9.14 19.18 -24.78
CA VAL A 210 -8.80 19.57 -23.39
C VAL A 210 -8.03 20.88 -23.44
N THR A 211 -8.79 21.97 -23.39
CA THR A 211 -8.36 23.25 -22.81
C THR A 211 -8.65 23.24 -21.31
N GLU A 212 -8.27 22.19 -20.59
CA GLU A 212 -7.97 22.38 -19.18
C GLU A 212 -6.62 23.10 -19.17
N LYS A 213 -6.60 24.32 -18.60
CA LYS A 213 -5.35 25.00 -18.23
C LYS A 213 -4.38 23.92 -17.74
N GLU A 214 -3.24 23.78 -18.42
CA GLU A 214 -2.12 23.03 -17.84
C GLU A 214 -2.03 23.50 -16.38
N PRO A 215 -2.16 22.59 -15.40
CA PRO A 215 -2.05 22.98 -14.01
C PRO A 215 -0.73 23.71 -13.91
N GLN A 216 -0.80 25.00 -13.54
CA GLN A 216 0.32 25.93 -13.40
C GLN A 216 1.55 25.12 -12.98
N GLU A 217 2.56 24.98 -13.87
CA GLU A 217 3.62 23.98 -13.71
C GLU A 217 4.21 24.10 -12.30
N GLU A 218 3.75 23.23 -11.39
CA GLU A 218 4.26 23.23 -10.04
C GLU A 218 5.73 22.88 -10.16
N ARG A 219 6.59 23.80 -9.69
CA ARG A 219 8.03 23.63 -9.81
C ARG A 219 8.46 22.49 -8.88
N TYR A 220 8.94 21.39 -9.47
CA TYR A 220 9.54 20.28 -8.74
C TYR A 220 11.06 20.39 -8.83
N ASP A 221 11.76 20.18 -7.71
CA ASP A 221 13.22 20.09 -7.69
C ASP A 221 13.67 18.64 -7.95
N LEU A 222 13.71 18.28 -9.23
CA LEU A 222 14.03 16.91 -9.67
C LEU A 222 15.54 16.64 -9.78
N GLY A 223 16.38 17.69 -9.76
CA GLY A 223 17.82 17.56 -10.02
C GLY A 223 18.15 16.68 -11.22
N HIS A 224 19.14 15.80 -11.08
CA HIS A 224 19.54 14.85 -12.14
C HIS A 224 18.65 13.60 -12.21
N ILE A 225 17.70 13.43 -11.28
CA ILE A 225 16.84 12.23 -11.21
C ILE A 225 15.96 12.14 -12.46
N GLU A 226 15.46 13.28 -12.97
CA GLU A 226 14.65 13.28 -14.19
C GLU A 226 15.39 12.67 -15.39
N TYR A 227 16.69 12.97 -15.53
CA TYR A 227 17.52 12.37 -16.57
C TYR A 227 17.72 10.86 -16.35
N LEU A 228 17.96 10.44 -15.10
CA LEU A 228 18.10 9.02 -14.74
C LEU A 228 16.84 8.19 -15.03
N MET A 229 15.66 8.82 -15.08
CA MET A 229 14.39 8.15 -15.35
C MET A 229 14.10 7.96 -16.86
N LYS A 230 14.90 8.51 -17.76
CA LYS A 230 14.73 8.31 -19.21
C LYS A 230 14.96 6.83 -19.58
N GLY A 231 14.02 6.23 -20.31
CA GLY A 231 14.09 4.82 -20.72
C GLY A 231 13.86 3.80 -19.57
N VAL A 232 13.40 4.26 -18.41
CA VAL A 232 13.09 3.40 -17.26
C VAL A 232 11.61 3.01 -17.30
N SER A 233 11.30 1.72 -17.15
CA SER A 233 9.91 1.26 -17.02
C SER A 233 9.44 1.29 -15.57
N VAL A 234 10.28 0.77 -14.68
CA VAL A 234 10.07 0.75 -13.23
C VAL A 234 11.42 0.87 -12.51
N TYR A 235 11.41 1.29 -11.25
CA TYR A 235 12.60 1.32 -10.42
C TYR A 235 12.26 0.94 -8.97
N SER A 236 13.29 0.64 -8.19
CA SER A 236 13.25 0.41 -6.74
C SER A 236 14.56 0.93 -6.14
N PHE A 237 14.91 0.53 -4.92
CA PHE A 237 16.21 0.79 -4.31
C PHE A 237 16.97 -0.52 -4.09
N LYS A 238 18.30 -0.45 -4.04
CA LYS A 238 19.20 -1.59 -3.81
C LYS A 238 18.87 -2.35 -2.52
N SER A 239 18.45 -1.64 -1.48
CA SER A 239 18.01 -2.20 -0.19
C SER A 239 16.49 -2.17 0.00
N GLY A 240 15.72 -2.06 -1.09
CA GLY A 240 14.26 -2.11 -1.08
C GLY A 240 13.59 -0.77 -0.85
N LEU A 241 12.27 -0.73 -1.05
CA LEU A 241 11.49 0.50 -0.88
C LEU A 241 11.54 1.07 0.54
N GLN A 242 11.86 0.26 1.55
CA GLN A 242 12.12 0.73 2.92
C GLN A 242 13.22 1.81 2.98
N THR A 243 14.21 1.79 2.05
CA THR A 243 15.26 2.82 1.97
C THR A 243 14.71 4.25 1.88
N LEU A 244 13.60 4.45 1.15
CA LEU A 244 12.97 5.76 1.04
C LEU A 244 12.37 6.22 2.37
N VAL A 245 11.77 5.30 3.12
CA VAL A 245 11.13 5.57 4.41
C VAL A 245 12.19 5.82 5.48
N ASP A 246 13.25 5.02 5.50
CA ASP A 246 14.32 5.14 6.49
C ASP A 246 15.06 6.47 6.33
N ALA A 247 15.39 6.86 5.10
CA ALA A 247 16.04 8.14 4.83
C ALA A 247 15.15 9.34 5.18
N LEU A 248 13.85 9.23 4.91
CA LEU A 248 12.85 10.24 5.30
C LEU A 248 12.80 10.39 6.83
N LEU A 249 12.78 9.28 7.56
CA LEU A 249 12.76 9.30 9.02
C LEU A 249 14.05 9.86 9.59
N GLU A 250 15.20 9.47 9.03
CA GLU A 250 16.51 9.99 9.43
C GLU A 250 16.62 11.49 9.22
N ASP A 251 16.11 12.04 8.10
CA ASP A 251 16.05 13.50 7.88
C ASP A 251 15.15 14.19 8.91
N LEU A 252 13.98 13.61 9.20
CA LEU A 252 13.04 14.17 10.17
C LEU A 252 13.59 14.17 11.59
N GLU A 253 14.22 13.07 12.03
CA GLU A 253 14.79 12.95 13.38
C GLU A 253 16.00 13.88 13.60
N LYS A 254 16.66 14.33 12.52
CA LYS A 254 17.75 15.32 12.59
C LYS A 254 17.28 16.77 12.73
N ARG A 255 15.99 17.06 12.47
CA ARG A 255 15.46 18.43 12.52
C ARG A 255 15.05 18.80 13.94
N GLU A 256 15.56 19.91 14.44
CA GLU A 256 15.25 20.40 15.78
C GLU A 256 13.76 20.77 15.97
N ASN A 257 13.08 21.16 14.89
CA ASN A 257 11.66 21.51 14.93
C ASN A 257 10.71 20.31 14.72
N VAL A 258 11.22 19.07 14.71
CA VAL A 258 10.41 17.87 14.50
C VAL A 258 10.54 16.90 15.67
N SER A 259 9.41 16.48 16.23
CA SER A 259 9.33 15.39 17.20
C SER A 259 8.62 14.18 16.60
N VAL A 260 9.24 13.00 16.68
CA VAL A 260 8.67 11.73 16.21
C VAL A 260 8.31 10.84 17.39
N ILE A 261 7.02 10.51 17.52
CA ILE A 261 6.47 9.65 18.56
C ILE A 261 6.07 8.32 17.90
N LYS A 262 6.70 7.22 18.34
CA LYS A 262 6.48 5.86 17.83
C LYS A 262 5.87 5.00 18.92
N GLY A 263 5.05 4.00 18.57
CA GLY A 263 4.50 3.04 19.54
C GLY A 263 3.37 3.60 20.42
N ASP A 264 2.89 4.81 20.18
CA ASP A 264 1.92 5.50 21.05
C ASP A 264 0.73 6.02 20.22
N PRO A 265 -0.32 5.21 20.05
CA PRO A 265 -1.48 5.57 19.23
C PRO A 265 -2.27 6.72 19.85
N VAL A 266 -2.90 7.52 19.00
CA VAL A 266 -3.84 8.54 19.48
C VAL A 266 -5.16 7.90 19.90
N ALA A 267 -5.60 8.21 21.12
CA ALA A 267 -6.81 7.68 21.74
C ALA A 267 -7.99 8.65 21.60
N LYS A 268 -7.75 9.96 21.74
CA LYS A 268 -8.77 11.01 21.61
C LYS A 268 -8.26 12.20 20.81
N LEU A 269 -9.21 12.87 20.16
CA LEU A 269 -9.00 14.10 19.40
C LEU A 269 -10.15 15.08 19.72
N SER A 270 -9.80 16.22 20.28
CA SER A 270 -10.70 17.28 20.70
C SER A 270 -10.18 18.64 20.20
N ARG A 271 -10.99 19.67 20.44
CA ARG A 271 -10.66 21.06 20.23
C ARG A 271 -10.72 21.78 21.57
N THR A 272 -9.71 22.59 21.87
CA THR A 272 -9.70 23.45 23.05
C THR A 272 -10.75 24.56 22.88
N ASN A 273 -11.53 24.85 23.92
CA ASN A 273 -12.58 25.88 23.83
C ASN A 273 -12.03 27.30 23.66
N ASP A 274 -10.81 27.56 24.16
CA ASP A 274 -10.26 28.92 24.27
C ASP A 274 -9.46 29.37 23.03
N SER A 275 -8.68 28.47 22.39
CA SER A 275 -7.72 28.84 21.33
C SER A 275 -8.04 28.28 19.95
N ARG A 276 -9.14 27.53 19.77
CA ARG A 276 -9.44 26.73 18.55
C ARG A 276 -8.33 25.72 18.18
N ASP A 277 -7.36 25.48 19.05
CA ASP A 277 -6.31 24.50 18.81
C ASP A 277 -6.85 23.07 18.93
N PHE A 278 -6.19 22.15 18.23
CA PHE A 278 -6.43 20.73 18.36
C PHE A 278 -5.72 20.19 19.58
N GLU A 279 -6.42 19.42 20.40
CA GLU A 279 -5.88 18.72 21.56
C GLU A 279 -6.02 17.21 21.34
N LEU A 280 -4.93 16.48 21.61
CA LEU A 280 -4.84 15.05 21.38
C LEU A 280 -4.32 14.35 22.60
N GLU A 281 -4.98 13.25 22.95
CA GLU A 281 -4.58 12.36 24.02
C GLU A 281 -4.14 11.03 23.43
N THR A 282 -2.93 10.58 23.73
CA THR A 282 -2.42 9.26 23.33
C THR A 282 -2.81 8.17 24.34
N GLU A 283 -2.70 6.90 23.96
CA GLU A 283 -2.97 5.79 24.88
C GLU A 283 -2.00 5.75 26.07
N SER A 284 -0.80 6.32 25.95
CA SER A 284 0.11 6.49 27.10
C SER A 284 -0.30 7.61 28.08
N GLY A 285 -1.35 8.38 27.76
CA GLY A 285 -1.82 9.53 28.54
C GLY A 285 -1.11 10.85 28.19
N ARG A 286 -0.30 10.89 27.13
CA ARG A 286 0.34 12.13 26.67
C ARG A 286 -0.69 13.04 26.04
N THR A 287 -0.71 14.30 26.45
CA THR A 287 -1.53 15.34 25.83
C THR A 287 -0.68 16.23 24.94
N ILE A 288 -1.15 16.48 23.71
CA ILE A 288 -0.44 17.28 22.70
C ILE A 288 -1.41 18.30 22.12
N VAL A 289 -1.02 19.57 22.15
CA VAL A 289 -1.79 20.68 21.58
C VAL A 289 -1.12 21.16 20.30
N SER A 290 -1.91 21.46 19.27
CA SER A 290 -1.42 21.96 17.98
C SER A 290 -2.43 22.86 17.29
N SER A 291 -1.95 23.94 16.68
CA SER A 291 -2.79 24.84 15.87
C SER A 291 -3.25 24.22 14.53
N HIS A 292 -2.50 23.24 14.02
CA HIS A 292 -2.76 22.59 12.72
C HIS A 292 -2.80 21.08 12.86
N LEU A 293 -3.64 20.43 12.04
CA LEU A 293 -3.87 18.99 12.07
C LEU A 293 -3.85 18.36 10.68
N VAL A 294 -3.03 17.33 10.48
CA VAL A 294 -3.05 16.47 9.31
C VAL A 294 -3.38 15.04 9.74
N SER A 295 -4.53 14.52 9.32
CA SER A 295 -4.81 13.10 9.44
C SER A 295 -4.34 12.37 8.19
N ALA A 296 -3.32 11.52 8.33
CA ALA A 296 -2.86 10.60 7.30
C ALA A 296 -3.28 9.15 7.60
N MET A 297 -4.31 9.00 8.43
CA MET A 297 -4.85 7.73 8.89
C MET A 297 -5.75 7.07 7.84
N PRO A 298 -5.91 5.74 7.88
CA PRO A 298 -7.02 5.09 7.19
C PRO A 298 -8.36 5.70 7.63
N LEU A 299 -9.24 6.04 6.68
CA LEU A 299 -10.50 6.73 6.98
C LEU A 299 -11.39 6.00 8.01
N PRO A 300 -11.51 4.66 7.99
CA PRO A 300 -12.26 3.96 9.04
C PRO A 300 -11.62 4.11 10.44
N ALA A 301 -10.29 4.15 10.54
CA ALA A 301 -9.61 4.39 11.81
C ALA A 301 -9.81 5.83 12.30
N LEU A 302 -9.92 6.80 11.39
CA LEU A 302 -10.28 8.18 11.72
C LEU A 302 -11.73 8.26 12.23
N HIS A 303 -12.65 7.54 11.61
CA HIS A 303 -14.03 7.46 12.09
C HIS A 303 -14.10 6.92 13.51
N GLU A 304 -13.41 5.82 13.80
CA GLU A 304 -13.35 5.24 15.15
C GLU A 304 -12.74 6.20 16.17
N LEU A 305 -11.70 6.95 15.80
CA LEU A 305 -11.10 7.95 16.68
C LEU A 305 -12.10 9.05 17.05
N LEU A 306 -12.79 9.62 16.08
CA LEU A 306 -13.79 10.67 16.31
C LEU A 306 -14.96 10.14 17.13
N GLN A 307 -15.45 8.93 16.83
CA GLN A 307 -16.53 8.29 17.57
C GLN A 307 -16.16 8.04 19.04
N ASN A 308 -14.95 7.56 19.30
CA ASN A 308 -14.47 7.34 20.67
C ASN A 308 -14.32 8.65 21.45
N SER A 309 -13.84 9.70 20.78
CA SER A 309 -13.71 11.05 21.36
C SER A 309 -15.08 11.63 21.76
N TYR A 310 -16.14 11.30 21.02
CA TYR A 310 -17.51 11.67 21.37
C TYR A 310 -18.10 10.89 22.54
N ARG A 311 -17.86 9.57 22.63
CA ARG A 311 -18.44 8.70 23.66
C ARG A 311 -17.83 8.91 25.04
N HIS A 312 -16.58 9.36 25.08
CA HIS A 312 -15.85 9.62 26.31
C HIS A 312 -15.33 11.06 26.28
N PRO A 313 -16.21 12.06 26.51
CA PRO A 313 -15.75 13.45 26.63
C PRO A 313 -14.70 13.54 27.75
N PRO A 314 -13.76 14.49 27.65
CA PRO A 314 -12.71 14.68 28.65
C PRO A 314 -13.36 14.77 30.03
N SER A 315 -13.06 13.79 30.89
CA SER A 315 -13.62 13.72 32.22
C SER A 315 -13.14 14.92 33.02
N SER A 316 -14.06 15.83 33.37
CA SER A 316 -13.84 16.73 34.50
C SER A 316 -13.56 15.85 35.72
N HIS A 317 -12.34 15.85 36.24
CA HIS A 317 -12.02 15.13 37.47
C HIS A 317 -12.83 15.72 38.63
N SER A 318 -14.01 15.17 38.87
CA SER A 318 -14.71 15.27 40.15
C SER A 318 -14.44 13.96 40.89
N THR A 319 -13.44 13.97 41.76
CA THR A 319 -13.24 12.93 42.78
C THR A 319 -14.47 12.89 43.69
N ALA A 320 -15.39 11.98 43.42
CA ALA A 320 -16.34 11.50 44.41
C ALA A 320 -15.97 10.06 44.75
N HIS A 321 -15.40 9.89 45.94
CA HIS A 321 -15.23 8.60 46.60
C HIS A 321 -16.58 7.91 46.70
N ILE A 322 -16.74 6.74 46.07
CA ILE A 322 -17.72 5.75 46.50
C ILE A 322 -17.04 4.39 46.51
N SER A 323 -16.86 3.90 47.73
CA SER A 323 -16.38 2.57 48.09
C SER A 323 -17.44 1.49 47.86
N SER A 324 -16.93 0.27 47.59
CA SER A 324 -17.54 -1.06 47.72
C SER A 324 -18.79 -1.39 46.87
N HIS A 325 -18.65 -2.35 45.95
CA HIS A 325 -19.01 -3.74 46.22
C HIS A 325 -18.58 -4.68 45.08
N SER A 326 -17.99 -5.80 45.48
CA SER A 326 -17.62 -6.97 44.67
C SER A 326 -18.83 -7.86 44.33
N LEU A 327 -18.85 -8.42 43.10
CA LEU A 327 -19.27 -9.79 42.68
C LEU A 327 -19.74 -9.78 41.21
N PRO A 328 -19.78 -10.92 40.49
CA PRO A 328 -18.70 -11.87 40.19
C PRO A 328 -18.41 -11.97 38.66
N ARG A 329 -17.25 -12.54 38.33
CA ARG A 329 -16.81 -12.93 36.98
C ARG A 329 -17.79 -13.90 36.30
N SER A 330 -18.12 -13.66 35.04
CA SER A 330 -18.65 -14.67 34.11
C SER A 330 -17.65 -14.97 32.99
N GLU A 331 -17.22 -16.23 33.00
CA GLU A 331 -16.78 -17.10 31.89
C GLU A 331 -15.71 -16.61 30.90
N ASP A 332 -14.48 -17.07 31.18
CA ASP A 332 -13.37 -17.16 30.25
C ASP A 332 -13.73 -18.06 29.05
N ILE A 333 -13.93 -17.47 27.87
CA ILE A 333 -13.81 -18.20 26.61
C ILE A 333 -12.31 -18.48 26.40
N VAL A 334 -11.87 -19.64 26.86
CA VAL A 334 -10.55 -20.21 26.55
C VAL A 334 -10.47 -20.42 25.04
N ARG A 335 -9.82 -19.48 24.34
CA ARG A 335 -9.38 -19.70 22.96
C ARG A 335 -8.15 -20.62 23.02
N PRO A 336 -8.05 -21.65 22.17
CA PRO A 336 -6.87 -22.49 22.15
C PRO A 336 -5.64 -21.64 21.78
N PRO A 337 -4.47 -21.93 22.37
CA PRO A 337 -3.23 -21.23 22.04
C PRO A 337 -2.94 -21.37 20.54
N LEU A 338 -2.57 -20.26 19.91
CA LEU A 338 -2.02 -20.27 18.55
C LEU A 338 -0.79 -21.19 18.53
N PRO A 339 -0.64 -22.07 17.53
CA PRO A 339 0.49 -22.97 17.48
C PRO A 339 1.80 -22.17 17.36
N PRO A 340 2.89 -22.62 18.01
CA PRO A 340 4.19 -21.99 17.83
C PRO A 340 4.68 -22.17 16.39
N PHE A 341 5.17 -21.08 15.79
CA PHE A 341 6.03 -21.13 14.60
C PHE A 341 7.35 -21.84 14.97
N PRO A 342 7.99 -22.64 14.11
CA PRO A 342 7.91 -22.68 12.64
C PRO A 342 6.73 -23.49 12.06
N HIS A 343 6.47 -23.32 10.77
CA HIS A 343 5.48 -24.12 10.01
C HIS A 343 5.70 -25.63 10.27
N PRO A 344 4.65 -26.44 10.54
CA PRO A 344 4.79 -27.85 10.95
C PRO A 344 5.58 -28.72 9.98
N ALA A 345 5.56 -28.39 8.69
CA ALA A 345 6.34 -29.12 7.66
C ALA A 345 7.85 -28.80 7.67
N LEU A 346 8.31 -27.72 8.33
CA LEU A 346 9.72 -27.28 8.34
C LEU A 346 10.48 -27.70 9.61
N ALA A 347 9.78 -28.08 10.68
CA ALA A 347 10.39 -28.41 11.96
C ALA A 347 11.15 -29.76 11.96
N PHE A 348 10.89 -30.64 10.98
CA PHE A 348 11.44 -31.99 10.97
C PHE A 348 12.84 -32.15 10.34
N ARG A 349 13.44 -31.09 9.76
CA ARG A 349 14.71 -31.25 9.01
C ARG A 349 15.78 -30.17 9.13
N THR A 350 15.51 -28.98 9.68
CA THR A 350 16.45 -27.85 9.50
C THR A 350 17.39 -27.56 10.67
N HIS A 351 17.20 -28.14 11.87
CA HIS A 351 18.05 -27.89 13.05
C HIS A 351 18.42 -26.41 13.30
N VAL A 352 17.58 -25.44 12.88
CA VAL A 352 17.81 -24.02 13.13
C VAL A 352 17.21 -23.64 14.49
N PRO A 353 18.01 -23.29 15.51
CA PRO A 353 17.48 -22.74 16.75
C PRO A 353 17.01 -21.30 16.51
N GLY A 354 15.70 -21.09 16.50
CA GLY A 354 15.11 -19.75 16.55
C GLY A 354 15.40 -19.11 17.91
N ARG A 355 16.30 -18.12 17.96
CA ARG A 355 16.49 -17.29 19.15
C ARG A 355 15.44 -16.17 19.14
N TYR A 356 14.61 -16.12 20.18
CA TYR A 356 13.74 -14.98 20.46
C TYR A 356 14.55 -13.90 21.20
N TYR A 357 14.41 -12.63 20.76
CA TYR A 357 14.65 -11.48 21.63
C TYR A 357 13.28 -10.97 22.09
N ILE A 358 12.99 -11.14 23.38
CA ILE A 358 11.88 -10.50 24.06
C ILE A 358 12.49 -9.32 24.82
N PRO A 359 12.17 -8.05 24.49
CA PRO A 359 12.54 -6.95 25.36
C PRO A 359 11.82 -7.15 26.70
N GLN A 360 12.57 -7.38 27.78
CA GLN A 360 12.00 -7.33 29.12
C GLN A 360 11.62 -5.87 29.42
N LEU A 361 10.34 -5.63 29.69
CA LEU A 361 9.88 -4.36 30.25
C LEU A 361 10.38 -4.27 31.69
N THR A 362 11.50 -3.58 31.92
CA THR A 362 11.86 -3.12 33.27
C THR A 362 10.96 -1.95 33.62
N ARG A 363 9.98 -2.23 34.49
CA ARG A 363 9.07 -1.23 35.04
C ARG A 363 9.85 -0.37 36.06
N SER A 364 10.47 0.71 35.60
CA SER A 364 10.99 1.74 36.49
C SER A 364 9.85 2.66 36.93
N THR A 365 9.43 2.56 38.18
CA THR A 365 8.55 3.54 38.81
C THR A 365 9.35 4.81 39.12
N SER A 366 9.27 5.81 38.24
CA SER A 366 9.65 7.18 38.56
C SER A 366 8.38 7.97 38.90
N THR A 367 8.24 8.32 40.18
CA THR A 367 7.26 9.30 40.66
C THR A 367 7.59 10.66 40.07
N SER A 368 6.78 11.13 39.11
CA SER A 368 6.74 12.55 38.75
C SER A 368 5.49 13.17 39.36
N THR A 369 5.70 14.26 40.08
CA THR A 369 4.66 15.08 40.68
C THR A 369 3.89 15.83 39.58
N PRO A 370 2.55 15.83 39.59
CA PRO A 370 1.78 16.55 38.59
C PRO A 370 1.82 18.06 38.88
N VAL A 371 2.38 18.82 37.94
CA VAL A 371 2.19 20.28 37.86
C VAL A 371 0.74 20.52 37.42
N LYS A 372 -0.05 21.14 38.29
CA LYS A 372 -1.41 21.59 37.98
C LYS A 372 -1.36 22.69 36.93
N THR A 373 -1.89 22.41 35.73
CA THR A 373 -2.34 23.43 34.78
C THR A 373 -3.87 23.51 34.83
N PRO A 374 -4.46 24.70 34.64
CA PRO A 374 -5.89 24.92 34.83
C PRO A 374 -6.70 24.15 33.77
N SER A 375 -7.82 23.59 34.21
CA SER A 375 -8.75 22.78 33.42
C SER A 375 -9.32 23.57 32.23
N GLN A 376 -8.70 23.44 31.06
CA GLN A 376 -9.30 23.87 29.80
C GLN A 376 -10.40 22.88 29.44
N GLN A 377 -11.63 23.37 29.29
CA GLN A 377 -12.72 22.54 28.76
C GLN A 377 -12.43 22.31 27.27
N SER A 378 -12.42 21.05 26.83
CA SER A 378 -12.27 20.70 25.42
C SER A 378 -13.51 20.00 24.88
N THR A 379 -13.81 20.26 23.61
CA THR A 379 -14.99 19.76 22.90
C THR A 379 -14.57 18.75 21.83
N ALA A 380 -15.32 17.65 21.70
CA ALA A 380 -15.03 16.65 20.66
C ALA A 380 -15.22 17.26 19.26
N LEU A 381 -14.34 16.91 18.32
CA LEU A 381 -14.44 17.40 16.94
C LEU A 381 -15.67 16.80 16.22
N PRO A 382 -16.40 17.59 15.41
CA PRO A 382 -17.48 17.11 14.55
C PRO A 382 -17.12 15.90 13.71
N MET A 383 -18.09 14.99 13.57
CA MET A 383 -17.96 13.85 12.67
C MET A 383 -17.86 14.31 11.20
N LEU A 384 -16.99 13.65 10.45
CA LEU A 384 -16.84 13.89 9.01
C LEU A 384 -17.66 12.89 8.19
N PRO A 385 -18.21 13.30 7.03
CA PRO A 385 -18.94 12.41 6.14
C PRO A 385 -18.01 11.42 5.44
N HIS A 386 -18.58 10.35 4.87
CA HIS A 386 -17.92 9.41 3.93
C HIS A 386 -16.71 8.62 4.44
N LEU A 387 -16.32 8.74 5.71
CA LEU A 387 -15.16 8.02 6.27
C LEU A 387 -15.27 6.48 6.18
N LEU A 388 -16.49 5.94 6.11
CA LEU A 388 -16.79 4.51 5.97
C LEU A 388 -17.37 4.14 4.59
N ALA A 389 -17.48 5.10 3.66
CA ALA A 389 -18.21 4.88 2.41
C ALA A 389 -17.48 3.96 1.43
N ASN A 390 -16.14 3.94 1.48
CA ASN A 390 -15.33 3.06 0.63
C ASN A 390 -14.87 1.84 1.44
N PRO A 391 -15.07 0.61 0.93
CA PRO A 391 -14.48 -0.56 1.54
C PRO A 391 -12.95 -0.55 1.41
N THR A 392 -12.35 -1.56 2.02
CA THR A 392 -10.92 -1.86 1.88
C THR A 392 -10.75 -3.32 1.49
N SER A 393 -9.71 -3.58 0.71
CA SER A 393 -9.31 -4.90 0.28
C SER A 393 -8.19 -5.45 1.18
N SER A 394 -8.19 -6.76 1.37
CA SER A 394 -7.19 -7.50 2.14
C SER A 394 -6.38 -8.39 1.20
N VAL A 395 -5.07 -8.41 1.37
CA VAL A 395 -4.14 -9.16 0.51
C VAL A 395 -3.20 -10.01 1.36
N VAL A 396 -2.95 -11.24 0.93
CA VAL A 396 -1.87 -12.08 1.48
C VAL A 396 -0.71 -12.08 0.49
N VAL A 397 0.45 -11.63 0.93
CA VAL A 397 1.69 -11.58 0.16
C VAL A 397 2.56 -12.77 0.53
N ILE A 398 2.94 -13.56 -0.46
CA ILE A 398 3.73 -14.78 -0.26
C ILE A 398 4.99 -14.69 -1.11
N ASN A 399 6.13 -14.50 -0.47
CA ASN A 399 7.41 -14.61 -1.16
C ASN A 399 7.88 -16.06 -1.14
N LEU A 400 8.18 -16.59 -2.32
CA LEU A 400 8.73 -17.92 -2.54
C LEU A 400 10.13 -17.78 -3.14
N VAL A 401 11.10 -18.46 -2.56
CA VAL A 401 12.47 -18.53 -3.07
C VAL A 401 12.78 -19.98 -3.43
N PHE A 402 13.24 -20.19 -4.65
CA PHE A 402 13.61 -21.51 -5.17
C PHE A 402 15.10 -21.54 -5.52
N PRO A 403 15.79 -22.66 -5.27
CA PRO A 403 17.17 -22.86 -5.73
C PRO A 403 17.21 -23.07 -7.26
N LEU A 404 18.24 -22.58 -7.95
CA LEU A 404 18.35 -22.75 -9.42
C LEU A 404 18.63 -24.19 -9.89
N ARG A 405 18.94 -25.13 -8.98
CA ARG A 405 19.59 -26.41 -9.33
C ARG A 405 18.76 -27.34 -10.24
N HIS A 406 17.48 -27.06 -10.52
CA HIS A 406 16.61 -27.98 -11.29
C HIS A 406 15.72 -27.35 -12.37
N HIS A 407 15.91 -26.08 -12.74
CA HIS A 407 15.10 -25.47 -13.80
C HIS A 407 15.95 -24.66 -14.79
N ARG A 408 16.19 -25.24 -15.97
CA ARG A 408 16.71 -24.53 -17.16
C ARG A 408 15.65 -23.63 -17.81
N SER A 409 14.39 -23.71 -17.40
CA SER A 409 13.34 -22.80 -17.85
C SER A 409 13.43 -21.50 -17.07
N THR A 410 14.14 -20.52 -17.66
CA THR A 410 14.13 -19.16 -17.16
C THR A 410 12.70 -18.61 -17.30
N LEU A 411 11.93 -18.62 -16.21
CA LEU A 411 10.65 -17.92 -16.11
C LEU A 411 10.95 -16.41 -16.05
N ARG A 412 11.07 -15.76 -17.22
CA ARG A 412 11.59 -14.38 -17.38
C ARG A 412 10.53 -13.27 -17.40
N ALA A 413 9.50 -13.28 -16.54
CA ALA A 413 8.46 -12.23 -16.62
C ALA A 413 7.39 -12.22 -15.53
N SER A 414 6.74 -11.07 -15.31
CA SER A 414 5.52 -10.94 -14.48
C SER A 414 4.26 -11.57 -15.09
N ALA A 415 3.48 -12.30 -14.30
CA ALA A 415 2.21 -12.89 -14.72
C ALA A 415 1.04 -12.38 -13.87
N ILE A 416 -0.03 -11.95 -14.52
CA ILE A 416 -1.26 -11.49 -13.88
C ILE A 416 -2.36 -12.51 -14.20
N LEU A 417 -3.20 -12.83 -13.22
CA LEU A 417 -4.27 -13.80 -13.41
C LEU A 417 -5.56 -13.07 -13.82
N SER A 418 -6.18 -13.55 -14.91
CA SER A 418 -7.56 -13.17 -15.21
C SER A 418 -8.51 -14.01 -14.36
N ARG A 419 -9.71 -13.48 -14.13
CA ARG A 419 -10.72 -14.00 -13.21
C ARG A 419 -10.98 -15.50 -13.40
N ALA A 420 -10.65 -16.32 -12.40
CA ALA A 420 -11.13 -17.71 -12.30
C ALA A 420 -12.41 -17.79 -11.45
N ARG A 421 -13.39 -18.60 -11.87
CA ARG A 421 -14.68 -18.74 -11.17
C ARG A 421 -14.54 -19.63 -9.92
N ARG A 422 -14.86 -19.03 -8.78
CA ARG A 422 -15.63 -19.53 -7.61
C ARG A 422 -15.02 -20.46 -6.55
N LEU A 423 -13.93 -21.20 -6.71
CA LEU A 423 -13.30 -21.95 -5.60
C LEU A 423 -11.78 -22.07 -5.80
N GLY A 424 -10.98 -21.72 -4.77
CA GLY A 424 -9.51 -21.87 -4.81
C GLY A 424 -8.78 -20.87 -3.91
N LEU A 425 -7.46 -20.78 -4.08
CA LEU A 425 -6.56 -19.94 -3.27
C LEU A 425 -6.75 -18.43 -3.45
N GLY A 426 -7.60 -17.99 -4.39
CA GLY A 426 -7.83 -16.57 -4.66
C GLY A 426 -6.59 -15.83 -5.16
N ILE A 427 -5.82 -16.45 -6.06
CA ILE A 427 -4.58 -15.86 -6.60
C ILE A 427 -4.91 -14.66 -7.51
N LEU A 428 -4.42 -13.48 -7.15
CA LEU A 428 -4.55 -12.23 -7.91
C LEU A 428 -3.48 -12.13 -9.02
N GLY A 429 -2.26 -12.54 -8.71
CA GLY A 429 -1.11 -12.41 -9.61
C GLY A 429 0.18 -12.94 -8.99
N THR A 430 1.19 -13.12 -9.85
CA THR A 430 2.53 -13.53 -9.45
C THR A 430 3.57 -12.62 -10.10
N VAL A 431 4.39 -11.98 -9.27
CA VAL A 431 5.53 -11.17 -9.71
C VAL A 431 6.80 -12.01 -9.63
N PHE A 432 7.62 -11.95 -10.67
CA PHE A 432 8.89 -12.68 -10.73
C PHE A 432 10.00 -11.70 -10.40
N ASP A 433 10.26 -11.54 -9.10
CA ASP A 433 11.10 -10.48 -8.57
C ASP A 433 12.54 -10.58 -9.08
N SER A 434 13.09 -11.80 -9.22
CA SER A 434 14.43 -12.00 -9.79
C SER A 434 14.56 -11.56 -11.25
N CYS A 435 13.46 -11.33 -11.98
CA CYS A 435 13.54 -10.82 -13.35
C CYS A 435 13.72 -9.30 -13.40
N ALA A 436 13.09 -8.59 -12.48
CA ALA A 436 13.08 -7.13 -12.45
C ALA A 436 14.12 -6.57 -11.48
N LEU A 437 14.37 -7.25 -10.36
CA LEU A 437 15.09 -6.71 -9.19
C LEU A 437 16.21 -7.64 -8.72
N ALA A 438 16.84 -8.39 -9.63
CA ALA A 438 17.98 -9.27 -9.30
C ALA A 438 19.11 -8.54 -8.57
N GLY A 439 19.31 -7.25 -8.85
CA GLY A 439 20.36 -6.43 -8.22
C GLY A 439 20.13 -6.11 -6.74
N GLN A 440 19.03 -6.55 -6.12
CA GLN A 440 18.77 -6.38 -4.69
C GLN A 440 19.39 -7.50 -3.83
N ASP A 441 19.64 -8.66 -4.44
CA ASP A 441 20.11 -9.85 -3.74
C ASP A 441 21.66 -9.82 -3.67
N ILE A 442 22.23 -10.04 -2.49
CA ILE A 442 23.68 -10.01 -2.26
C ILE A 442 24.21 -11.43 -2.20
N GLN A 443 25.23 -11.72 -3.01
CA GLN A 443 25.91 -13.01 -3.04
C GLN A 443 27.18 -12.92 -2.20
N GLY A 444 27.36 -13.87 -1.26
CA GLY A 444 28.53 -13.92 -0.38
C GLY A 444 29.82 -14.40 -1.07
N SER A 445 29.76 -14.81 -2.34
CA SER A 445 30.91 -15.26 -3.13
C SER A 445 30.88 -14.64 -4.52
N ALA A 446 32.05 -14.20 -5.01
CA ALA A 446 32.27 -13.69 -6.36
C ALA A 446 32.35 -14.78 -7.44
N ASP A 447 32.13 -16.04 -7.04
CA ASP A 447 32.14 -17.20 -7.93
C ASP A 447 31.00 -17.13 -8.96
N ALA A 448 31.33 -17.26 -10.23
CA ALA A 448 30.36 -17.29 -11.33
C ALA A 448 29.35 -18.46 -11.19
N ASP A 449 29.71 -19.51 -10.44
CA ASP A 449 28.90 -20.68 -10.15
C ASP A 449 28.08 -20.57 -8.84
N ALA A 450 28.04 -19.40 -8.20
CA ALA A 450 27.21 -19.14 -7.03
C ALA A 450 25.72 -19.44 -7.31
N PRO A 451 24.99 -20.05 -6.36
CA PRO A 451 23.58 -20.39 -6.55
C PRO A 451 22.79 -19.10 -6.75
N ARG A 452 22.26 -18.94 -7.96
CA ARG A 452 21.25 -17.93 -8.23
C ARG A 452 19.94 -18.45 -7.64
N PHE A 453 19.18 -17.60 -6.97
CA PHE A 453 17.85 -17.96 -6.49
C PHE A 453 16.80 -17.38 -7.43
N THR A 454 15.69 -18.10 -7.57
CA THR A 454 14.49 -17.55 -8.22
C THR A 454 13.52 -17.11 -7.13
N LYS A 455 13.28 -15.81 -7.05
CA LYS A 455 12.33 -15.18 -6.15
C LYS A 455 11.07 -14.83 -6.94
N MET A 456 9.93 -15.27 -6.44
CA MET A 456 8.64 -14.83 -6.91
C MET A 456 7.76 -14.43 -5.72
N THR A 457 6.85 -13.50 -5.96
CA THR A 457 5.85 -13.12 -4.97
C THR A 457 4.46 -13.37 -5.52
N VAL A 458 3.69 -14.13 -4.77
CA VAL A 458 2.28 -14.41 -5.06
C VAL A 458 1.40 -13.52 -4.20
N MET A 459 0.38 -12.94 -4.80
CA MET A 459 -0.62 -12.12 -4.12
C MET A 459 -1.96 -12.86 -4.12
N LEU A 460 -2.54 -13.07 -2.94
CA LEU A 460 -3.85 -13.70 -2.76
C LEU A 460 -4.86 -12.72 -2.15
N GLY A 461 -6.15 -13.02 -2.29
CA GLY A 461 -7.23 -12.32 -1.60
C GLY A 461 -7.98 -11.38 -2.54
N GLY A 462 -8.14 -10.12 -2.14
CA GLY A 462 -8.87 -9.15 -2.93
C GLY A 462 -10.38 -9.39 -2.95
N PRO A 463 -11.03 -9.47 -4.13
CA PRO A 463 -12.46 -9.76 -4.22
C PRO A 463 -12.79 -11.25 -4.02
N TYR A 464 -11.78 -12.10 -3.87
CA TYR A 464 -11.95 -13.54 -3.65
C TYR A 464 -12.17 -13.84 -2.16
N PRO A 465 -12.87 -14.95 -1.83
CA PRO A 465 -12.95 -15.41 -0.45
C PRO A 465 -11.57 -15.74 0.11
N SER A 466 -11.48 -15.86 1.44
CA SER A 466 -10.25 -16.28 2.11
C SER A 466 -9.69 -17.55 1.46
N PRO A 467 -8.36 -17.61 1.25
CA PRO A 467 -7.73 -18.75 0.60
C PRO A 467 -8.07 -20.05 1.32
N THR A 468 -8.42 -21.07 0.55
CA THR A 468 -8.68 -22.42 1.05
C THR A 468 -7.76 -23.40 0.32
N PRO A 469 -6.87 -24.12 1.03
CA PRO A 469 -6.64 -24.11 2.49
C PRO A 469 -6.16 -22.75 3.04
N ASP A 470 -6.37 -22.50 4.33
CA ASP A 470 -5.87 -21.29 5.01
C ASP A 470 -4.33 -21.25 4.98
N PRO A 471 -3.67 -20.07 4.92
CA PRO A 471 -2.22 -19.99 4.83
C PRO A 471 -1.47 -20.59 6.03
N SER A 472 -2.14 -20.79 7.17
CA SER A 472 -1.61 -21.52 8.33
C SER A 472 -1.68 -23.05 8.20
N SER A 473 -2.45 -23.56 7.24
CA SER A 473 -2.62 -25.00 7.02
C SER A 473 -1.38 -25.62 6.37
N PRO A 474 -0.94 -26.82 6.80
CA PRO A 474 0.16 -27.54 6.14
C PRO A 474 -0.18 -27.93 4.69
N MET A 475 -1.46 -27.98 4.32
CA MET A 475 -1.92 -28.27 2.96
C MET A 475 -1.86 -27.06 2.03
N PHE A 476 -1.62 -25.86 2.58
CA PHE A 476 -1.60 -24.62 1.82
C PHE A 476 -0.47 -24.57 0.79
N LEU A 477 0.77 -24.81 1.23
CA LEU A 477 1.93 -24.72 0.34
C LEU A 477 1.86 -25.75 -0.81
N PRO A 478 1.52 -27.04 -0.57
CA PRO A 478 1.28 -27.99 -1.66
C PRO A 478 0.19 -27.54 -2.63
N ALA A 479 -0.94 -27.02 -2.13
CA ALA A 479 -2.02 -26.51 -2.97
C ALA A 479 -1.56 -25.30 -3.80
N LEU A 480 -0.77 -24.40 -3.20
CA LEU A 480 -0.21 -23.23 -3.86
C LEU A 480 0.77 -23.61 -4.98
N LEU A 481 1.72 -24.49 -4.72
CA LEU A 481 2.67 -24.97 -5.72
C LEU A 481 1.96 -25.71 -6.87
N LYS A 482 0.89 -26.46 -6.57
CA LYS A 482 0.05 -27.10 -7.58
C LYS A 482 -0.70 -26.08 -8.45
N ALA A 483 -1.23 -25.02 -7.85
CA ALA A 483 -1.89 -23.95 -8.60
C ALA A 483 -0.88 -23.20 -9.50
N LEU A 484 0.29 -22.86 -8.96
CA LEU A 484 1.33 -22.15 -9.68
C LEU A 484 1.92 -22.99 -10.82
N SER A 485 2.16 -24.29 -10.63
CA SER A 485 2.62 -25.18 -11.72
C SER A 485 1.62 -25.24 -12.87
N SER A 486 0.32 -25.33 -12.58
CA SER A 486 -0.74 -25.23 -13.59
C SER A 486 -0.73 -23.89 -14.32
N HIS A 487 -0.61 -22.77 -13.58
CA HIS A 487 -0.54 -21.43 -14.17
C HIS A 487 0.70 -21.26 -15.05
N LEU A 488 1.83 -21.83 -14.65
CA LEU A 488 3.09 -21.75 -15.37
C LEU A 488 3.20 -22.76 -16.52
N GLY A 489 2.30 -23.73 -16.60
CA GLY A 489 2.34 -24.79 -17.59
C GLY A 489 3.50 -25.77 -17.37
N THR A 490 3.95 -25.93 -16.12
CA THR A 490 5.00 -26.87 -15.75
C THR A 490 4.41 -28.09 -15.02
N PRO A 491 5.01 -29.29 -15.14
CA PRO A 491 4.49 -30.48 -14.47
C PRO A 491 4.48 -30.37 -12.94
N ALA A 492 5.51 -29.75 -12.37
CA ALA A 492 5.65 -29.48 -10.95
C ALA A 492 6.63 -28.31 -10.74
N LEU A 493 6.51 -27.65 -9.59
CA LEU A 493 7.51 -26.71 -9.10
C LEU A 493 8.39 -27.40 -8.06
N PRO A 494 9.69 -27.06 -7.98
CA PRO A 494 10.54 -27.54 -6.91
C PRO A 494 10.04 -27.04 -5.56
N GLU A 495 10.47 -27.68 -4.48
CA GLU A 495 10.21 -27.19 -3.13
C GLU A 495 10.98 -25.87 -2.91
N PRO A 496 10.33 -24.80 -2.42
CA PRO A 496 11.01 -23.56 -2.12
C PRO A 496 11.93 -23.72 -0.90
N CYS A 497 13.13 -23.15 -0.97
CA CYS A 497 14.07 -23.09 0.16
C CYS A 497 13.68 -22.01 1.19
N LEU A 498 12.84 -21.04 0.80
CA LEU A 498 12.25 -20.07 1.71
C LEU A 498 10.81 -19.74 1.31
N VAL A 499 9.92 -19.70 2.30
CA VAL A 499 8.53 -19.23 2.17
C VAL A 499 8.28 -18.17 3.23
N ARG A 500 7.88 -16.97 2.81
CA ARG A 500 7.49 -15.88 3.73
C ARG A 500 6.06 -15.45 3.41
N VAL A 501 5.16 -15.59 4.37
CA VAL A 501 3.75 -15.21 4.27
C VAL A 501 3.51 -13.96 5.12
N ARG A 502 2.88 -12.92 4.53
CA ARG A 502 2.43 -11.71 5.23
C ARG A 502 0.97 -11.43 4.90
N GLN A 503 0.15 -11.23 5.93
CA GLN A 503 -1.27 -10.91 5.77
C GLN A 503 -1.48 -9.41 5.99
N HIS A 504 -2.02 -8.74 4.97
CA HIS A 504 -2.34 -7.32 5.00
C HIS A 504 -3.84 -7.13 4.95
N ALA A 505 -4.47 -7.07 6.12
CA ALA A 505 -5.90 -6.85 6.20
C ALA A 505 -6.25 -5.36 6.08
N HIS A 506 -7.27 -5.05 5.28
CA HIS A 506 -7.76 -3.68 5.03
C HIS A 506 -6.70 -2.74 4.46
N CYS A 507 -5.82 -3.25 3.59
CA CYS A 507 -4.62 -2.54 3.14
C CYS A 507 -4.81 -1.65 1.91
N ILE A 508 -5.75 -1.98 1.02
CA ILE A 508 -5.96 -1.23 -0.21
C ILE A 508 -7.38 -0.64 -0.21
N PRO A 509 -7.56 0.67 -0.07
CA PRO A 509 -8.85 1.32 -0.23
C PRO A 509 -9.44 1.06 -1.63
N THR A 510 -10.73 0.78 -1.68
CA THR A 510 -11.45 0.53 -2.94
C THR A 510 -12.38 1.70 -3.26
N PRO A 511 -11.91 2.69 -4.06
CA PRO A 511 -12.73 3.85 -4.41
C PRO A 511 -13.91 3.43 -5.29
N THR A 512 -15.10 3.33 -4.70
CA THR A 512 -16.31 2.93 -5.45
C THR A 512 -16.90 4.11 -6.22
N VAL A 513 -17.83 3.83 -7.13
CA VAL A 513 -18.55 4.88 -7.90
C VAL A 513 -19.05 6.02 -6.98
N GLY A 514 -18.79 7.26 -7.38
CA GLY A 514 -19.06 8.47 -6.60
C GLY A 514 -17.95 8.86 -5.61
N HIS A 515 -16.82 8.16 -5.62
CA HIS A 515 -15.70 8.45 -4.71
C HIS A 515 -15.18 9.88 -4.85
N VAL A 516 -15.10 10.41 -6.07
CA VAL A 516 -14.55 11.75 -6.32
C VAL A 516 -15.40 12.82 -5.64
N GLU A 517 -16.73 12.74 -5.78
CA GLU A 517 -17.69 13.65 -5.16
C GLU A 517 -17.64 13.52 -3.63
N ARG A 518 -17.66 12.29 -3.10
CA ARG A 518 -17.54 12.04 -1.67
C ARG A 518 -16.25 12.62 -1.07
N MET A 519 -15.13 12.56 -1.79
CA MET A 519 -13.87 13.13 -1.33
C MET A 519 -13.86 14.67 -1.42
N ALA A 520 -14.59 15.27 -2.37
CA ALA A 520 -14.80 16.72 -2.39
C ALA A 520 -15.66 17.18 -1.21
N GLU A 521 -16.76 16.48 -0.93
CA GLU A 521 -17.62 16.73 0.24
C GLU A 521 -16.87 16.52 1.57
N LEU A 522 -16.02 15.49 1.67
CA LEU A 522 -15.16 15.28 2.83
C LEU A 522 -14.21 16.47 3.03
N ARG A 523 -13.54 16.96 1.98
CA ARG A 523 -12.65 18.13 2.08
C ARG A 523 -13.41 19.40 2.50
N ALA A 524 -14.60 19.63 1.94
CA ALA A 524 -15.45 20.75 2.33
C ALA A 524 -15.86 20.66 3.81
N ALA A 525 -16.25 19.46 4.27
CA ALA A 525 -16.60 19.21 5.67
C ALA A 525 -15.40 19.40 6.62
N VAL A 526 -14.19 18.98 6.24
CA VAL A 526 -12.97 19.25 7.02
C VAL A 526 -12.77 20.76 7.16
N SER A 527 -12.81 21.51 6.06
CA SER A 527 -12.65 22.96 6.09
C SER A 527 -13.74 23.65 6.91
N GLN A 528 -14.98 23.18 6.84
CA GLN A 528 -16.12 23.76 7.55
C GLN A 528 -16.09 23.46 9.05
N PHE A 529 -15.83 22.20 9.43
CA PHE A 529 -15.98 21.74 10.80
C PHE A 529 -14.68 21.77 11.61
N TRP A 530 -13.54 21.50 10.97
CA TRP A 530 -12.24 21.48 11.65
C TRP A 530 -11.45 22.77 11.42
N GLY A 531 -11.73 23.50 10.33
CA GLY A 531 -11.06 24.74 9.97
C GLY A 531 -10.09 24.55 8.80
N LYS A 532 -9.49 25.65 8.34
CA LYS A 532 -8.56 25.64 7.20
C LYS A 532 -7.20 25.05 7.56
N GLU A 533 -6.89 25.01 8.85
CA GLU A 533 -5.68 24.50 9.47
C GLU A 533 -5.66 22.96 9.57
N ALA A 534 -6.71 22.30 9.06
CA ALA A 534 -6.88 20.86 9.09
C ALA A 534 -6.93 20.23 7.69
N ALA A 535 -6.35 19.04 7.55
CA ALA A 535 -6.39 18.26 6.33
C ALA A 535 -6.52 16.76 6.60
N VAL A 536 -7.23 16.05 5.71
CA VAL A 536 -7.29 14.58 5.70
C VAL A 536 -6.69 14.10 4.38
N ILE A 537 -5.63 13.31 4.46
CA ILE A 537 -4.86 12.80 3.33
C ILE A 537 -4.67 11.28 3.41
N GLY A 538 -4.08 10.71 2.36
CA GLY A 538 -3.67 9.30 2.32
C GLY A 538 -4.39 8.48 1.26
N ALA A 539 -4.11 7.17 1.27
CA ALA A 539 -4.50 6.25 0.21
C ALA A 539 -6.02 6.17 -0.03
N GLY A 540 -6.81 6.40 1.02
CA GLY A 540 -8.29 6.38 0.95
C GLY A 540 -8.91 7.65 0.39
N VAL A 541 -8.11 8.66 0.05
CA VAL A 541 -8.57 10.00 -0.37
C VAL A 541 -8.09 10.36 -1.78
N GLY A 542 -6.77 10.38 -2.01
CA GLY A 542 -6.17 10.96 -3.22
C GLY A 542 -5.75 9.94 -4.29
N GLY A 543 -5.55 8.69 -3.89
CA GLY A 543 -5.03 7.61 -4.74
C GLY A 543 -4.21 6.61 -3.93
N VAL A 544 -4.19 5.34 -4.37
CA VAL A 544 -3.65 4.22 -3.58
C VAL A 544 -2.16 3.98 -3.81
N SER A 545 -1.55 4.60 -4.82
CA SER A 545 -0.14 4.38 -5.13
C SER A 545 0.78 5.15 -4.17
N VAL A 546 2.02 4.69 -4.03
CA VAL A 546 3.06 5.42 -3.29
C VAL A 546 3.20 6.84 -3.82
N GLY A 547 3.18 7.02 -5.16
CA GLY A 547 3.27 8.32 -5.79
C GLY A 547 2.12 9.26 -5.44
N ASP A 548 0.88 8.75 -5.39
CA ASP A 548 -0.29 9.54 -4.98
C ASP A 548 -0.18 9.99 -3.53
N CYS A 549 0.36 9.12 -2.66
CA CYS A 549 0.52 9.43 -1.25
C CYS A 549 1.64 10.45 -0.99
N VAL A 550 2.75 10.38 -1.73
CA VAL A 550 3.81 11.40 -1.70
C VAL A 550 3.29 12.73 -2.23
N GLU A 551 2.55 12.73 -3.35
CA GLU A 551 1.94 13.95 -3.88
C GLU A 551 0.97 14.58 -2.88
N ALA A 552 0.13 13.78 -2.20
CA ALA A 552 -0.77 14.27 -1.16
C ALA A 552 -0.01 14.87 0.04
N GLY A 553 1.08 14.22 0.48
CA GLY A 553 1.96 14.73 1.54
C GLY A 553 2.74 15.99 1.14
N ARG A 554 3.09 16.14 -0.13
CA ARG A 554 3.73 17.36 -0.65
C ARG A 554 2.77 18.55 -0.70
N ARG A 555 1.52 18.30 -1.09
CA ARG A 555 0.50 19.33 -1.29
C ARG A 555 -0.12 19.85 -0.01
N VAL A 556 -0.16 19.05 1.06
CA VAL A 556 -0.76 19.50 2.32
C VAL A 556 -0.04 20.75 2.84
N GLY A 557 -0.82 21.72 3.29
CA GLY A 557 -0.33 23.00 3.79
C GLY A 557 0.30 23.93 2.75
N LEU A 558 -0.07 23.80 1.47
CA LEU A 558 0.24 24.83 0.47
C LEU A 558 -0.61 26.10 0.68
N ASP A 559 -1.79 25.95 1.25
CA ASP A 559 -2.76 27.03 1.49
C ASP A 559 -2.75 27.52 2.96
N TRP A 560 -1.68 27.23 3.71
CA TRP A 560 -1.54 27.53 5.14
C TRP A 560 -0.67 28.76 5.41
#